data_AF-A0A7D7V5S6-F1
#
_entry.id   AF-A0A7D7V5S6-F1
#
_cell.length_a   1.000
_cell.length_b   1.000
_cell.length_c   1.000
_cell.angle_alpha   90.00
_cell.angle_beta   90.00
_cell.angle_gamma   90.00
#
_symmetry.space_group_name_H-M   'P 1'
#
loop_
_entity.id
_entity.type
_entity.pdbx_description
1 polymer ?
#
loop_
_entity_poly.entity_id
_entity_poly.type
_entity_poly.pdbx_seq_one_letter_code
_entity_poly.pdbx_strand_id
1 'polypeptide(L)' 'MLTSKISCECTQCDCNEEFVAVDTEDLINRIQHGRLTQKQTDFLKTRVGSKACKQCFLGKHHLQHQK' A
#
# COMPACT_ATOMS: atom_id res chain seq x y z
N MET A 1 7.79 16.46 4.31
CA MET A 1 7.39 15.19 4.96
C MET A 1 8.12 14.07 4.24
N LEU A 2 8.98 13.32 4.93
CA LEU A 2 9.64 12.14 4.36
C LEU A 2 8.62 11.00 4.29
N THR A 3 8.12 10.67 3.10
CA THR A 3 7.43 9.40 2.88
C THR A 3 8.45 8.28 2.99
N SER A 4 8.55 7.67 4.16
CA SER A 4 9.42 6.52 4.41
C SER A 4 8.88 5.32 3.63
N LYS A 5 9.69 4.83 2.68
CA LYS A 5 9.40 3.54 2.04
C LYS A 5 9.65 2.43 3.04
N ILE A 6 8.78 1.43 3.06
CA ILE A 6 8.93 0.21 3.85
C ILE A 6 9.01 -0.99 2.92
N SER A 7 9.71 -2.03 3.34
CA SER A 7 9.70 -3.32 2.65
C SER A 7 8.41 -4.08 2.97
N CYS A 8 7.90 -4.82 1.99
CA CYS A 8 6.74 -5.69 2.18
C CYS A 8 6.96 -6.72 3.30
N GLU A 9 6.19 -6.60 4.38
CA GLU A 9 6.08 -7.60 5.44
C GLU A 9 4.85 -8.47 5.18
N CYS A 10 4.95 -9.39 4.21
CA CYS A 10 3.90 -10.36 3.89
C CYS A 10 4.19 -11.70 4.55
N THR A 11 3.22 -12.28 5.27
CA THR A 11 3.37 -13.58 5.93
C THR A 11 3.32 -14.78 4.98
N GLN A 12 2.91 -14.57 3.72
CA GLN A 12 2.76 -15.61 2.72
C GLN A 12 3.86 -15.60 1.66
N CYS A 13 4.66 -14.53 1.55
CA CYS A 13 5.77 -14.48 0.59
C CYS A 13 6.80 -13.41 0.92
N ASP A 14 8.07 -13.68 0.62
CA ASP A 14 9.19 -12.76 0.83
C ASP A 14 9.48 -11.88 -0.39
N CYS A 15 8.47 -11.20 -0.94
CA CYS A 15 8.67 -10.36 -2.12
C CYS A 15 9.53 -9.12 -1.84
N ASN A 16 9.63 -8.70 -0.56
CA ASN A 16 10.46 -7.58 -0.09
C ASN A 16 10.31 -6.28 -0.91
N GLU A 17 9.18 -6.10 -1.60
CA GLU A 17 8.93 -4.94 -2.45
C GLU A 17 8.91 -3.68 -1.59
N GLU A 18 9.72 -2.68 -1.95
CA GLU A 18 9.70 -1.38 -1.30
C GLU A 18 8.50 -0.57 -1.78
N PHE A 19 7.63 -0.18 -0.86
CA PHE A 19 6.47 0.65 -1.16
C PHE A 19 6.26 1.71 -0.07
N VAL A 20 5.51 2.76 -0.42
CA VAL A 20 5.14 3.79 0.55
C VAL A 20 3.96 3.28 1.36
N ALA A 21 4.15 3.11 2.66
CA ALA A 21 3.07 2.80 3.59
C ALA A 21 2.01 3.90 3.53
N VAL A 22 0.75 3.50 3.68
CA VAL A 22 -0.36 4.45 3.70
C VAL A 22 -0.80 4.59 5.14
N ASP A 23 -0.40 5.69 5.75
CA ASP A 23 -0.85 6.08 7.08
C ASP A 23 -2.14 6.89 6.98
N THR A 24 -2.92 6.89 8.07
CA THR A 24 -4.21 7.57 8.15
C THR A 24 -4.11 9.05 7.79
N GLU A 25 -3.07 9.74 8.24
CA GLU A 25 -2.84 11.16 7.95
C GLU A 25 -2.53 11.40 6.47
N ASP A 26 -1.72 10.54 5.84
CA ASP A 26 -1.37 10.63 4.42
C ASP A 26 -2.62 10.40 3.55
N LEU A 27 -3.47 9.45 3.94
CA LEU A 27 -4.74 9.19 3.28
C LEU A 27 -5.70 10.40 3.38
N ILE A 28 -5.87 10.97 4.59
CA ILE A 28 -6.73 12.14 4.81
C ILE A 28 -6.25 13.32 3.95
N ASN A 29 -4.94 13.60 3.96
CA ASN A 29 -4.35 14.66 3.14
C ASN A 29 -4.64 14.46 1.65
N ARG A 30 -4.48 13.24 1.13
CA ARG A 30 -4.74 12.93 -0.29
C ARG A 30 -6.21 13.07 -0.66
N ILE A 31 -7.13 12.71 0.23
CA ILE A 31 -8.58 12.89 0.05
C ILE A 31 -8.92 14.39 0.04
N GLN A 32 -8.45 15.15 1.02
CA GLN A 32 -8.75 16.58 1.17
C GLN A 32 -8.26 17.40 -0.03
N HIS A 33 -7.12 17.05 -0.61
CA HIS A 33 -6.60 17.71 -1.80
C HIS A 33 -7.22 17.21 -3.13
N GLY A 34 -8.25 16.35 -3.08
CA GLY A 34 -8.92 15.84 -4.28
C GLY A 34 -8.03 14.99 -5.19
N ARG A 35 -6.92 14.45 -4.66
CA ARG A 35 -5.91 13.71 -5.45
C ARG A 35 -6.25 12.24 -5.66
N LEU A 36 -7.37 11.78 -5.11
CA LEU A 36 -7.82 10.39 -5.17
C LEU A 36 -9.24 10.31 -5.70
N THR A 37 -9.45 9.39 -6.64
CA THR A 37 -10.79 8.96 -7.02
C THR A 37 -11.45 8.17 -5.88
N GLN A 38 -12.78 8.02 -5.91
CA GLN A 38 -13.52 7.22 -4.94
C GLN A 38 -12.97 5.80 -4.82
N LYS A 39 -12.74 5.12 -5.96
CA LYS A 39 -12.15 3.77 -6.01
C LYS A 39 -10.77 3.69 -5.36
N GLN A 40 -9.91 4.69 -5.59
CA GLN A 40 -8.59 4.73 -4.95
C GLN A 40 -8.70 4.96 -3.45
N THR A 41 -9.61 5.83 -3.03
CA THR A 41 -9.88 6.12 -1.61
C THR A 41 -10.35 4.86 -0.89
N ASP A 42 -11.33 4.15 -1.44
CA ASP A 42 -11.88 2.93 -0.83
C ASP A 42 -10.81 1.84 -0.75
N PHE A 43 -9.99 1.68 -1.79
CA PHE A 43 -8.86 0.76 -1.76
C PHE A 43 -7.84 1.14 -0.67
N LEU A 44 -7.45 2.42 -0.59
CA LEU A 44 -6.46 2.86 0.40
C LEU A 44 -6.99 2.73 1.83
N LYS A 45 -8.29 3.00 2.09
CA LYS A 45 -8.94 2.77 3.39
C LYS A 45 -8.77 1.33 3.87
N THR A 46 -8.91 0.34 2.98
CA THR A 46 -8.71 -1.07 3.35
C THR A 46 -7.27 -1.41 3.69
N ARG A 47 -6.30 -0.63 3.17
CA ARG A 47 -4.86 -0.83 3.34
C ARG A 47 -4.22 0.01 4.45
N VAL A 48 -4.94 0.89 5.12
CA VAL A 48 -4.36 1.77 6.16
C VAL A 48 -3.72 0.92 7.25
N GLY A 49 -2.44 1.21 7.56
CA GLY A 49 -1.67 0.45 8.55
C GLY A 49 -1.19 -0.93 8.09
N SER A 50 -1.50 -1.35 6.86
CA SER A 50 -0.98 -2.59 6.29
C SER A 50 0.48 -2.42 5.86
N LYS A 51 1.33 -3.31 6.36
CA LYS A 51 2.74 -3.42 5.94
C LYS A 51 2.94 -4.34 4.74
N ALA A 52 1.87 -4.89 4.16
CA ALA A 52 1.95 -5.66 2.93
C ALA A 52 1.89 -4.73 1.71
N CYS A 53 2.68 -5.04 0.67
CA CYS A 53 2.61 -4.35 -0.61
C CYS A 53 1.23 -4.54 -1.26
N LYS A 54 0.94 -3.76 -2.31
CA LYS A 54 -0.36 -3.79 -2.98
C LYS A 54 -0.75 -5.19 -3.48
N GLN A 55 0.20 -5.92 -4.07
CA GLN A 55 -0.08 -7.24 -4.63
C GLN A 55 -0.36 -8.27 -3.54
N CYS A 56 0.46 -8.28 -2.49
CA CYS A 56 0.28 -9.15 -1.33
C CYS A 56 -1.03 -8.88 -0.60
N PHE A 57 -1.41 -7.61 -0.43
CA PHE A 57 -2.68 -7.24 0.17
C PHE A 57 -3.89 -7.75 -0.65
N LEU A 58 -3.75 -7.83 -1.97
CA LEU A 58 -4.77 -8.36 -2.88
C LEU A 58 -4.75 -9.89 -3.01
N GLY A 59 -3.97 -10.60 -2.18
CA GLY A 59 -3.82 -12.05 -2.25
C GLY A 59 -3.02 -12.55 -3.47
N LYS A 60 -2.39 -11.65 -4.22
CA LYS A 60 -1.60 -11.98 -5.42
C LYS A 60 -0.16 -12.29 -5.05
N HIS A 61 0.01 -13.29 -4.19
CA HIS A 61 1.31 -13.71 -3.71
C HIS A 61 2.11 -14.40 -4.84
N HIS A 62 3.38 -14.00 -4.99
CA HIS A 62 4.44 -14.71 -5.72
C HIS A 62 4.13 -15.39 -7.07
N LEU A 63 3.52 -14.66 -8.02
CA LEU A 63 3.56 -15.02 -9.46
C LEU A 63 3.97 -13.85 -10.39
N GLN A 64 4.22 -12.65 -9.85
CA GLN A 64 4.39 -11.44 -10.67
C GLN A 64 5.58 -10.54 -10.32
N HIS A 65 6.39 -10.89 -9.30
CA HIS A 65 7.57 -10.09 -8.91
C HIS A 65 8.88 -10.57 -9.55
N GLN A 66 8.87 -11.66 -10.32
CA GLN A 66 10.00 -12.12 -11.12
C GLN A 66 9.84 -11.66 -12.57
N LYS A 67 10.26 -10.42 -12.88
CA LYS A 67 10.72 -10.05 -14.22
C LYS A 67 11.62 -8.83 -14.17
#